data_AF-G1SHB6-F1
#
_entry.id   AF-G1SHB6-F1
#
_cell.length_a   1.000
_cell.length_b   1.000
_cell.length_c   1.000
_cell.angle_alpha   90.00
_cell.angle_beta   90.00
_cell.angle_gamma   90.00
#
_symmetry.space_group_name_H-M   'P 1'
#
loop_
_entity.id
_entity.type
_entity.pdbx_description
1 polymer ?
#
loop_
_entity_poly.entity_id
_entity_poly.type
_entity_poly.pdbx_seq_one_letter_code
_entity_poly.pdbx_strand_id
1 'polypeptide(L)'
;MCRICAVGGACQLLWRRTAMCSLWSLLLWEALLPTAATGAQVLSMVGSSALLAAQHPPGFQVREAIWRCFWPSEELLATFFRGSLETLYHSRFLGRAQLHTNLSLELGPLESGDSGNFSVLMVDMGGRTLTQTLQLKVYDVVPRPVIQVFTAVAEEAQFPKACQVFLSCWASNISDITYSWRRDGTADSGVEPHSLFVDGQVLSISLGPGDRDVAYSCIVSNPVSWNLATVTPWESCHHEAAPGNTSYKDVLLVVVPVSLLLILVGLFFAWQCGRCSGKKKKDVCAEGTTPEAESPLVDLPW
;
A
#
# COMPACT_ATOMS: atom_id res chain seq x y z
N MET A 1 73.96 -44.86 11.38
CA MET A 1 72.94 -44.81 10.31
C MET A 1 71.84 -43.85 10.76
N CYS A 2 71.61 -42.79 9.97
CA CYS A 2 70.58 -41.73 10.03
C CYS A 2 69.63 -41.64 11.25
N ARG A 3 69.51 -40.44 11.83
CA ARG A 3 68.52 -39.43 11.37
C ARG A 3 68.79 -38.03 11.96
N ILE A 4 68.42 -37.07 11.12
CA ILE A 4 68.75 -35.65 11.11
C ILE A 4 67.88 -34.87 12.08
N CYS A 5 68.49 -33.91 12.78
CA CYS A 5 67.83 -32.94 13.65
C CYS A 5 67.00 -31.91 12.87
N ALA A 6 65.94 -31.44 13.53
CA ALA A 6 64.92 -30.53 13.04
C ALA A 6 65.45 -29.17 12.53
N VAL A 7 64.87 -28.69 11.43
CA VAL A 7 64.93 -27.28 11.01
C VAL A 7 63.51 -26.71 11.06
N GLY A 8 63.15 -26.12 12.20
CA GLY A 8 61.95 -25.30 12.35
C GLY A 8 62.32 -23.83 12.21
N GLY A 9 62.00 -23.21 11.06
CA GLY A 9 62.25 -21.79 10.86
C GLY A 9 61.64 -21.17 9.59
N ALA A 10 61.37 -21.96 8.53
CA ALA A 10 60.91 -21.41 7.25
C ALA A 10 59.38 -21.24 7.14
N CYS A 11 58.58 -21.88 7.98
CA CYS A 11 57.11 -21.89 7.83
C CYS A 11 56.42 -20.62 8.37
N GLN A 12 57.06 -19.87 9.27
CA GLN A 12 56.45 -18.68 9.90
C GLN A 12 56.59 -17.39 9.09
N LEU A 13 57.62 -17.28 8.23
CA LEU A 13 57.85 -16.09 7.40
C LEU A 13 56.94 -16.03 6.17
N LEU A 14 56.54 -17.18 5.61
CA LEU A 14 55.64 -17.23 4.46
C LEU A 14 54.20 -16.85 4.84
N TRP A 15 53.74 -17.27 6.03
CA TRP A 15 52.41 -16.92 6.55
C TRP A 15 52.26 -15.43 6.85
N ARG A 16 53.34 -14.74 7.26
CA ARG A 16 53.32 -13.28 7.46
C ARG A 16 53.16 -12.50 6.15
N ARG A 17 53.71 -13.00 5.04
CA ARG A 17 53.59 -12.34 3.72
C ARG A 17 52.24 -12.56 3.07
N THR A 18 51.65 -13.75 3.19
CA THR A 18 50.32 -14.05 2.64
C THR A 18 49.19 -13.38 3.43
N ALA A 19 49.31 -13.29 4.76
CA ALA A 19 48.36 -12.55 5.60
C ALA A 19 48.41 -11.02 5.35
N MET A 20 49.55 -10.49 4.90
CA MET A 20 49.67 -9.08 4.52
C MET A 20 48.93 -8.81 3.20
N CYS A 21 49.05 -9.66 2.17
CA CYS A 21 48.33 -9.46 0.91
C CYS A 21 46.80 -9.56 1.03
N SER A 22 46.28 -10.40 1.94
CA SER A 22 44.83 -10.51 2.19
C SER A 22 44.26 -9.30 2.95
N LEU A 23 45.03 -8.70 3.86
CA LEU A 23 44.63 -7.46 4.54
C LEU A 23 44.56 -6.27 3.57
N TRP A 24 45.50 -6.18 2.62
CA TRP A 24 45.52 -5.08 1.64
C TRP A 24 44.39 -5.19 0.60
N SER A 25 43.94 -6.41 0.29
CA SER A 25 42.79 -6.63 -0.60
C SER A 25 41.44 -6.38 0.09
N LEU A 26 41.34 -6.63 1.40
CA LEU A 26 40.18 -6.25 2.21
C LEU A 26 40.11 -4.73 2.45
N LEU A 27 41.25 -4.07 2.62
CA LEU A 27 41.32 -2.59 2.71
C LEU A 27 40.98 -1.91 1.38
N LEU A 28 41.27 -2.54 0.23
CA LEU A 28 40.88 -2.02 -1.07
C LEU A 28 39.37 -2.15 -1.35
N TRP A 29 38.71 -3.15 -0.75
CA TRP A 29 37.26 -3.34 -0.84
C TRP A 29 36.48 -2.28 -0.05
N GLU A 30 36.98 -1.89 1.14
CA GLU A 30 36.40 -0.80 1.94
C GLU A 30 36.51 0.57 1.25
N ALA A 31 37.45 0.74 0.31
CA ALA A 31 37.58 1.96 -0.49
C ALA A 31 36.56 2.08 -1.65
N LEU A 32 35.81 1.00 -1.93
CA LEU A 32 34.79 0.95 -2.99
C LEU A 32 33.35 0.98 -2.46
N LEU A 33 33.15 1.06 -1.14
CA LEU A 33 31.85 1.41 -0.63
C LEU A 33 31.57 2.87 -1.02
N PRO A 34 30.50 3.16 -1.77
CA PRO A 34 30.07 4.53 -1.96
C PRO A 34 29.88 5.11 -0.56
N THR A 35 30.70 6.10 -0.22
CA THR A 35 30.50 6.88 0.99
C THR A 35 29.08 7.41 0.87
N ALA A 36 28.17 6.89 1.68
CA ALA A 36 26.84 7.45 1.80
C ALA A 36 27.07 8.92 2.11
N ALA A 37 26.76 9.79 1.15
CA ALA A 37 26.91 11.22 1.30
C ALA A 37 26.03 11.61 2.48
N THR A 38 26.65 11.80 3.63
CA THR A 38 26.00 12.14 4.90
C THR A 38 25.69 13.63 4.84
N GLY A 39 24.78 13.99 3.93
CA GLY A 39 24.21 15.33 3.85
C GLY A 39 23.11 15.49 4.90
N ALA A 40 22.90 16.72 5.37
CA ALA A 40 21.78 17.02 6.26
C ALA A 40 20.45 16.75 5.53
N GLN A 41 19.52 16.05 6.19
CA GLN A 41 18.18 15.81 5.65
C GLN A 41 17.27 17.01 5.89
N VAL A 42 16.51 17.37 4.87
CA VAL A 42 15.43 18.36 4.91
C VAL A 42 14.16 17.64 4.49
N LEU A 43 13.19 17.56 5.39
CA LEU A 43 11.90 16.91 5.14
C LEU A 43 10.87 17.99 4.83
N SER A 44 10.08 17.78 3.77
CA SER A 44 9.03 18.72 3.38
C SER A 44 7.84 18.00 2.76
N MET A 45 6.76 18.73 2.52
CA MET A 45 5.52 18.20 1.94
C MET A 45 5.21 18.81 0.57
N VAL A 46 4.55 18.05 -0.30
CA VAL A 46 4.08 18.54 -1.60
C VAL A 46 3.25 19.82 -1.43
N GLY A 47 3.48 20.80 -2.31
CA GLY A 47 2.81 22.10 -2.33
C GLY A 47 3.39 23.16 -1.37
N SER A 48 4.26 22.77 -0.44
CA SER A 48 4.96 23.70 0.46
C SER A 48 6.28 24.19 -0.15
N SER A 49 7.00 25.06 0.58
CA SER A 49 8.38 25.46 0.28
C SER A 49 9.36 24.82 1.26
N ALA A 50 10.57 24.46 0.81
CA ALA A 50 11.67 24.03 1.66
C ALA A 50 12.83 25.02 1.61
N LEU A 51 13.45 25.26 2.78
CA LEU A 51 14.67 26.07 2.89
C LEU A 51 15.89 25.16 3.04
N LEU A 52 16.78 25.20 2.05
CA LEU A 52 18.07 24.55 2.07
C LEU A 52 19.11 25.55 2.61
N ALA A 53 19.41 25.41 3.91
CA ALA A 53 20.28 26.34 4.61
C ALA A 53 21.76 26.16 4.21
N ALA A 54 22.35 27.22 3.68
CA ALA A 54 23.80 27.29 3.45
C ALA A 54 24.52 27.54 4.79
N GLN A 55 25.43 26.65 5.15
CA GLN A 55 26.18 26.71 6.41
C GLN A 55 27.67 26.82 6.12
N HIS A 56 28.31 27.80 6.74
CA HIS A 56 29.75 28.00 6.66
C HIS A 56 30.30 28.43 8.04
N PRO A 57 31.58 28.14 8.34
CA PRO A 57 32.16 28.50 9.62
C PRO A 57 32.23 30.03 9.79
N PRO A 58 32.27 30.52 11.05
CA PRO A 58 32.51 31.94 11.32
C PRO A 58 33.81 32.41 10.68
N GLY A 59 33.79 33.60 10.07
CA GLY A 59 34.95 34.16 9.36
C GLY A 59 35.14 33.69 7.92
N PHE A 60 34.33 32.74 7.43
CA PHE A 60 34.30 32.38 6.02
C PHE A 60 33.56 33.46 5.21
N GLN A 61 34.32 34.39 4.64
CA GLN A 61 33.78 35.52 3.87
C GLN A 61 33.48 35.07 2.44
N VAL A 62 32.23 34.66 2.20
CA VAL A 62 31.79 34.12 0.91
C VAL A 62 31.87 35.18 -0.19
N ARG A 63 32.64 34.89 -1.24
CA ARG A 63 32.73 35.67 -2.47
C ARG A 63 31.75 35.18 -3.52
N GLU A 64 31.59 33.86 -3.60
CA GLU A 64 30.80 33.18 -4.62
C GLU A 64 30.06 31.99 -4.00
N ALA A 65 28.83 31.74 -4.44
CA ALA A 65 28.08 30.54 -4.08
C ALA A 65 27.35 29.97 -5.30
N ILE A 66 27.29 28.64 -5.42
CA ILE A 66 26.70 27.95 -6.56
C ILE A 66 25.84 26.80 -6.03
N TRP A 67 24.54 26.87 -6.26
CA TRP A 67 23.58 25.83 -5.92
C TRP A 67 23.31 24.91 -7.09
N ARG A 68 23.37 23.59 -6.87
CA ARG A 68 23.07 22.56 -7.87
C ARG A 68 22.19 21.47 -7.28
N CYS A 69 21.31 20.89 -8.10
CA CYS A 69 20.74 19.57 -7.81
C CYS A 69 21.52 18.50 -8.58
N PHE A 70 21.51 17.26 -8.10
CA PHE A 70 22.15 16.12 -8.78
C PHE A 70 21.17 15.05 -9.26
N TRP A 71 19.87 15.18 -8.96
CA TRP A 71 18.87 14.19 -9.30
C TRP A 71 17.63 14.86 -9.93
N PRO A 72 17.10 14.34 -11.06
CA PRO A 72 17.60 13.18 -11.82
C PRO A 72 18.86 13.47 -12.66
N SER A 73 19.19 14.74 -12.87
CA SER A 73 20.40 15.22 -13.56
C SER A 73 21.05 16.38 -12.80
N GLU A 74 22.33 16.65 -13.10
CA GLU A 74 22.99 17.83 -12.57
C GLU A 74 22.42 19.10 -13.23
N GLU A 75 21.80 19.98 -12.44
CA GLU A 75 21.24 21.25 -12.91
C GLU A 75 21.68 22.40 -12.00
N LEU A 76 21.99 23.54 -12.62
CA LEU A 76 22.30 24.78 -11.90
C LEU A 76 21.00 25.46 -11.48
N LEU A 77 20.89 25.80 -10.20
CA LEU A 77 19.66 26.36 -9.63
C LEU A 77 19.79 27.84 -9.33
N ALA A 78 20.90 28.23 -8.70
CA ALA A 78 21.14 29.59 -8.30
C ALA A 78 22.63 29.87 -8.14
N THR A 79 23.03 31.14 -8.30
CA THR A 79 24.37 31.59 -7.96
C THR A 79 24.34 32.91 -7.20
N PHE A 80 25.36 33.08 -6.36
CA PHE A 80 25.76 34.37 -5.83
C PHE A 80 27.11 34.71 -6.43
N PHE A 81 27.19 35.79 -7.19
CA PHE A 81 28.44 36.24 -7.81
C PHE A 81 28.47 37.77 -7.91
N ARG A 82 29.60 38.38 -7.53
CA ARG A 82 29.80 39.85 -7.57
C ARG A 82 28.68 40.65 -6.88
N GLY A 83 28.12 40.12 -5.79
CA GLY A 83 27.03 40.77 -5.05
C GLY A 83 25.64 40.61 -5.67
N SER A 84 25.51 39.88 -6.79
CA SER A 84 24.23 39.56 -7.43
C SER A 84 23.74 38.18 -7.00
N LEU A 85 22.43 38.06 -6.78
CA LEU A 85 21.74 36.78 -6.54
C LEU A 85 21.00 36.41 -7.84
N GLU A 86 21.40 35.33 -8.49
CA GLU A 86 20.84 34.89 -9.77
C GLU A 86 20.15 33.54 -9.63
N THR A 87 18.94 33.41 -10.18
CA THR A 87 18.15 32.15 -10.17
C THR A 87 17.54 31.80 -11.52
N LEU A 88 17.81 32.59 -12.57
CA LEU A 88 17.23 32.43 -13.90
C LEU A 88 18.05 31.45 -14.76
N TYR A 89 18.24 30.24 -14.25
CA TYR A 89 18.93 29.16 -14.95
C TYR A 89 17.94 28.14 -15.51
N HIS A 90 18.30 27.54 -16.65
CA HIS A 90 17.49 26.48 -17.25
C HIS A 90 17.56 25.22 -16.38
N SER A 91 16.55 25.04 -15.55
CA SER A 91 16.37 23.91 -14.63
C SER A 91 14.89 23.60 -14.46
N ARG A 92 14.57 22.43 -13.92
CA ARG A 92 13.19 22.05 -13.54
C ARG A 92 12.63 22.89 -12.38
N PHE A 93 13.46 23.70 -11.74
CA PHE A 93 13.11 24.59 -10.65
C PHE A 93 13.00 26.06 -11.08
N LEU A 94 13.11 26.34 -12.38
CA LEU A 94 12.97 27.70 -12.90
C LEU A 94 11.61 28.30 -12.49
N GLY A 95 11.64 29.47 -11.83
CA GLY A 95 10.46 30.14 -11.28
C GLY A 95 9.99 29.62 -9.92
N ARG A 96 10.62 28.54 -9.40
CA ARG A 96 10.34 27.94 -8.08
C ARG A 96 11.53 28.03 -7.12
N ALA A 97 12.68 28.55 -7.59
CA ALA A 97 13.90 28.72 -6.82
C ALA A 97 14.13 30.20 -6.47
N GLN A 98 14.34 30.46 -5.18
CA GLN A 98 14.67 31.78 -4.65
C GLN A 98 15.94 31.69 -3.79
N LEU A 99 16.94 32.51 -4.14
CA LEU A 99 18.18 32.61 -3.37
C LEU A 99 18.10 33.79 -2.39
N HIS A 100 18.28 33.50 -1.11
CA HIS A 100 18.26 34.51 -0.04
C HIS A 100 19.62 35.16 0.17
N THR A 101 19.66 36.31 0.85
CA THR A 101 20.90 37.06 1.14
C THR A 101 21.88 36.31 2.02
N ASN A 102 21.39 35.36 2.82
CA ASN A 102 22.22 34.44 3.61
C ASN A 102 22.68 33.21 2.80
N LEU A 103 22.55 33.26 1.46
CA LEU A 103 22.93 32.24 0.51
C LEU A 103 22.13 30.93 0.62
N SER A 104 21.09 30.89 1.44
CA SER A 104 20.18 29.74 1.53
C SER A 104 19.22 29.73 0.35
N LEU A 105 18.93 28.54 -0.15
CA LEU A 105 18.03 28.34 -1.29
C LEU A 105 16.65 27.93 -0.79
N GLU A 106 15.62 28.71 -1.13
CA GLU A 106 14.24 28.31 -0.97
C GLU A 106 13.71 27.72 -2.28
N LEU A 107 13.06 26.56 -2.17
CA LEU A 107 12.45 25.84 -3.28
C LEU A 107 10.97 25.63 -3.01
N GLY A 108 10.10 26.10 -3.90
CA GLY A 108 8.66 25.92 -3.78
C GLY A 108 7.85 26.55 -4.93
N PRO A 109 6.62 26.09 -5.19
CA PRO A 109 5.95 24.97 -4.53
C PRO A 109 6.58 23.62 -4.92
N LEU A 110 6.73 22.72 -3.95
CA LEU A 110 7.39 21.43 -4.12
C LEU A 110 6.49 20.37 -4.73
N GLU A 111 7.10 19.50 -5.53
CA GLU A 111 6.51 18.29 -6.11
C GLU A 111 7.21 17.04 -5.56
N SER A 112 6.56 15.88 -5.60
CA SER A 112 7.15 14.62 -5.07
C SER A 112 8.48 14.27 -5.74
N GLY A 113 8.59 14.56 -7.05
CA GLY A 113 9.81 14.40 -7.86
C GLY A 113 10.93 15.40 -7.55
N ASP A 114 10.71 16.40 -6.70
CA ASP A 114 11.77 17.33 -6.26
C ASP A 114 12.69 16.72 -5.20
N SER A 115 12.34 15.55 -4.66
CA SER A 115 13.21 14.78 -3.78
C SER A 115 14.56 14.50 -4.46
N GLY A 116 15.65 14.71 -3.73
CA GLY A 116 17.00 14.52 -4.28
C GLY A 116 18.10 15.17 -3.47
N ASN A 117 19.31 15.05 -4.00
CA ASN A 117 20.50 15.65 -3.41
C ASN A 117 20.76 17.02 -4.05
N PHE A 118 20.99 18.00 -3.18
CA PHE A 118 21.34 19.36 -3.52
C PHE A 118 22.72 19.67 -2.94
N SER A 119 23.50 20.49 -3.62
CA SER A 119 24.73 21.03 -3.06
C SER A 119 24.83 22.52 -3.24
N VAL A 120 25.56 23.12 -2.31
CA VAL A 120 26.07 24.47 -2.43
C VAL A 120 27.60 24.43 -2.37
N LEU A 121 28.23 24.93 -3.42
CA LEU A 121 29.66 25.22 -3.46
C LEU A 121 29.86 26.70 -3.15
N MET A 122 30.58 27.02 -2.08
CA MET A 122 30.95 28.36 -1.70
C MET A 122 32.46 28.57 -1.86
N VAL A 123 32.85 29.74 -2.36
CA VAL A 123 34.24 30.16 -2.48
C VAL A 123 34.44 31.43 -1.68
N ASP A 124 35.45 31.48 -0.82
CA ASP A 124 35.76 32.67 -0.04
C ASP A 124 36.64 33.69 -0.80
N MET A 125 36.86 34.84 -0.18
CA MET A 125 37.74 35.89 -0.73
C MET A 125 39.19 35.43 -0.92
N GLY A 126 39.66 34.44 -0.14
CA GLY A 126 40.99 33.84 -0.23
C GLY A 126 41.10 32.69 -1.25
N GLY A 127 40.01 32.31 -1.91
CA GLY A 127 39.95 31.21 -2.87
C GLY A 127 39.75 29.82 -2.25
N ARG A 128 39.46 29.72 -0.95
CA ARG A 128 39.12 28.45 -0.30
C ARG A 128 37.70 28.06 -0.67
N THR A 129 37.51 26.78 -0.96
CA THR A 129 36.21 26.21 -1.35
C THR A 129 35.61 25.42 -0.19
N LEU A 130 34.29 25.56 -0.01
CA LEU A 130 33.48 24.78 0.92
C LEU A 130 32.28 24.21 0.16
N THR A 131 32.08 22.90 0.23
CA THR A 131 30.90 22.25 -0.37
C THR A 131 30.05 21.65 0.73
N GLN A 132 28.75 21.94 0.71
CA GLN A 132 27.76 21.32 1.57
C GLN A 132 26.74 20.58 0.71
N THR A 133 26.41 19.35 1.09
CA THR A 133 25.36 18.55 0.44
C THR A 133 24.18 18.42 1.40
N LEU A 134 22.97 18.58 0.88
CA LEU A 134 21.70 18.36 1.59
C LEU A 134 20.84 17.38 0.82
N GLN A 135 20.06 16.58 1.54
CA GLN A 135 19.10 15.66 0.96
C GLN A 135 17.69 16.17 1.24
N LEU A 136 16.98 16.58 0.19
CA LEU A 136 15.57 16.95 0.27
C LEU A 136 14.72 15.70 0.06
N LYS A 137 13.84 15.39 1.00
CA LYS A 137 12.80 14.36 0.85
C LYS A 137 11.44 15.04 0.94
N VAL A 138 10.71 14.98 -0.16
CA VAL A 138 9.35 15.52 -0.28
C VAL A 138 8.36 14.38 -0.10
N TYR A 139 7.46 14.51 0.86
CA TYR A 139 6.40 13.55 1.14
C TYR A 139 5.06 14.03 0.58
N ASP A 140 4.28 13.10 0.06
CA ASP A 140 2.88 13.33 -0.24
C ASP A 140 2.07 13.55 1.04
N VAL A 141 0.98 14.30 0.94
CA VAL A 141 0.05 14.51 2.05
C VAL A 141 -0.68 13.21 2.34
N VAL A 142 -0.66 12.76 3.58
CA VAL A 142 -1.36 11.51 3.96
C VAL A 142 -2.88 11.67 3.75
N PRO A 143 -3.49 10.87 2.85
CA PRO A 143 -4.93 10.90 2.64
C PRO A 143 -5.65 10.30 3.86
N ARG A 144 -6.94 10.58 3.99
CA ARG A 144 -7.75 9.94 5.03
C ARG A 144 -7.77 8.42 4.79
N PRO A 145 -7.35 7.59 5.76
CA PRO A 145 -7.36 6.14 5.58
C PRO A 145 -8.79 5.60 5.56
N VAL A 146 -8.94 4.39 5.05
CA VAL A 146 -10.19 3.63 5.07
C VAL A 146 -10.00 2.43 5.99
N ILE A 147 -10.99 2.15 6.84
CA ILE A 147 -11.00 0.96 7.70
C ILE A 147 -12.07 0.00 7.20
N GLN A 148 -11.67 -1.24 6.93
CA GLN A 148 -12.55 -2.36 6.65
C GLN A 148 -12.68 -3.23 7.89
N VAL A 149 -13.91 -3.64 8.20
CA VAL A 149 -14.23 -4.45 9.37
C VAL A 149 -14.57 -5.86 8.91
N PHE A 150 -13.84 -6.85 9.41
CA PHE A 150 -14.08 -8.27 9.14
C PHE A 150 -14.40 -8.99 10.45
N THR A 151 -15.45 -9.80 10.46
CA THR A 151 -15.84 -10.63 11.60
C THR A 151 -15.55 -12.10 11.31
N ALA A 152 -15.02 -12.83 12.29
CA ALA A 152 -14.93 -14.28 12.15
C ALA A 152 -16.35 -14.89 12.18
N VAL A 153 -16.72 -15.65 11.16
CA VAL A 153 -17.98 -16.41 11.16
C VAL A 153 -17.84 -17.56 12.14
N ALA A 154 -18.58 -17.52 13.24
CA ALA A 154 -18.70 -18.68 14.12
C ALA A 154 -19.77 -19.62 13.55
N GLU A 155 -19.38 -20.84 13.16
CA GLU A 155 -20.33 -21.94 12.99
C GLU A 155 -21.01 -22.19 14.35
N GLU A 156 -22.30 -21.91 14.41
CA GLU A 156 -23.28 -22.43 15.36
C GLU A 156 -22.74 -22.93 16.72
N ALA A 157 -22.48 -22.02 17.67
CA ALA A 157 -22.50 -22.34 19.10
C ALA A 157 -22.59 -21.09 20.01
N GLN A 158 -23.68 -21.00 20.75
CA GLN A 158 -23.91 -20.23 21.98
C GLN A 158 -23.41 -18.77 22.05
N PHE A 159 -24.36 -17.83 22.00
CA PHE A 159 -24.27 -16.58 22.76
C PHE A 159 -23.92 -16.85 24.24
N PRO A 160 -23.13 -16.01 24.93
CA PRO A 160 -22.39 -14.84 24.48
C PRO A 160 -20.88 -15.02 24.76
N LYS A 161 -20.07 -15.26 23.73
CA LYS A 161 -18.61 -15.24 23.88
C LYS A 161 -18.06 -14.31 22.81
N ALA A 162 -17.10 -13.49 23.22
CA ALA A 162 -16.66 -12.29 22.52
C ALA A 162 -16.54 -12.45 20.99
N CYS A 163 -17.01 -11.43 20.27
CA CYS A 163 -16.96 -11.34 18.82
C CYS A 163 -15.53 -11.04 18.37
N GLN A 164 -14.93 -11.95 17.61
CA GLN A 164 -13.59 -11.74 17.04
C GLN A 164 -13.70 -10.88 15.78
N VAL A 165 -13.04 -9.73 15.79
CA VAL A 165 -13.04 -8.74 14.71
C VAL A 165 -11.61 -8.44 14.26
N PHE A 166 -11.42 -8.31 12.95
CA PHE A 166 -10.21 -7.85 12.31
C PHE A 166 -10.49 -6.51 11.62
N LEU A 167 -9.76 -5.46 12.00
CA LEU A 167 -9.83 -4.15 11.38
C LEU A 167 -8.64 -4.00 10.43
N SER A 168 -8.90 -3.86 9.14
CA SER A 168 -7.86 -3.60 8.13
C SER A 168 -7.88 -2.12 7.75
N CYS A 169 -6.76 -1.44 7.93
CA CYS A 169 -6.61 -0.04 7.58
C CYS A 169 -5.82 0.10 6.28
N TRP A 170 -6.21 1.03 5.42
CA TRP A 170 -5.47 1.28 4.18
C TRP A 170 -5.51 2.75 3.80
N ALA A 171 -4.38 3.26 3.29
CA ALA A 171 -4.26 4.58 2.70
C ALA A 171 -3.84 4.45 1.23
N SER A 172 -4.52 5.19 0.34
CA SER A 172 -4.33 5.06 -1.10
C SER A 172 -3.05 5.72 -1.60
N ASN A 173 -2.31 5.01 -2.48
CA ASN A 173 -1.23 5.54 -3.32
C ASN A 173 -0.17 6.37 -2.59
N ILE A 174 0.23 5.95 -1.39
CA ILE A 174 1.26 6.62 -0.61
C ILE A 174 2.30 5.62 -0.10
N SER A 175 3.59 5.97 -0.22
CA SER A 175 4.71 5.19 0.30
C SER A 175 5.31 5.84 1.55
N ASP A 176 6.22 5.16 2.24
CA ASP A 176 6.93 5.69 3.42
C ASP A 176 5.99 6.15 4.55
N ILE A 177 4.89 5.41 4.75
CA ILE A 177 3.92 5.63 5.82
C ILE A 177 4.04 4.58 6.92
N THR A 178 3.56 4.92 8.10
CA THR A 178 3.45 4.03 9.26
C THR A 178 2.00 3.95 9.70
N TYR A 179 1.55 2.74 10.05
CA TYR A 179 0.24 2.48 10.62
C TYR A 179 0.34 2.36 12.13
N SER A 180 -0.61 2.96 12.84
CA SER A 180 -0.76 2.78 14.28
C SER A 180 -2.25 2.78 14.64
N TRP A 181 -2.58 2.13 15.76
CA TRP A 181 -3.97 2.02 16.22
C TRP A 181 -4.12 2.59 17.62
N ARG A 182 -5.28 3.20 17.85
CA ARG A 182 -5.70 3.71 19.14
C ARG A 182 -7.11 3.23 19.45
N ARG A 183 -7.34 2.77 20.68
CA ARG A 183 -8.69 2.61 21.23
C ARG A 183 -9.12 3.95 21.80
N ASP A 184 -10.21 4.52 21.29
CA ASP A 184 -10.71 5.81 21.78
C ASP A 184 -11.38 5.64 23.16
N GLY A 185 -11.19 6.61 24.06
CA GLY A 185 -11.68 6.57 25.45
C GLY A 185 -10.60 6.29 26.51
N THR A 186 -9.40 5.85 26.10
CA THR A 186 -8.25 5.71 27.00
C THR A 186 -7.08 6.50 26.42
N ALA A 187 -6.77 7.66 27.01
CA ALA A 187 -5.82 8.62 26.44
C ALA A 187 -4.38 8.09 26.27
N ASP A 188 -4.02 6.98 26.94
CA ASP A 188 -2.65 6.46 27.02
C ASP A 188 -2.49 4.97 26.62
N SER A 189 -3.54 4.32 26.12
CA SER A 189 -3.46 2.90 25.75
C SER A 189 -3.34 2.75 24.24
N GLY A 190 -2.09 2.83 23.75
CA GLY A 190 -1.74 2.21 22.47
C GLY A 190 -2.19 0.74 22.47
N VAL A 191 -2.53 0.24 21.29
CA VAL A 191 -2.99 -1.15 21.18
C VAL A 191 -1.80 -2.10 21.29
N GLU A 192 -1.97 -3.23 21.99
CA GLU A 192 -0.88 -4.18 22.25
C GLU A 192 -0.24 -4.70 20.95
N PRO A 193 1.10 -4.71 20.81
CA PRO A 193 1.79 -5.09 19.58
C PRO A 193 1.42 -6.49 19.06
N HIS A 194 1.10 -7.43 19.95
CA HIS A 194 0.74 -8.80 19.59
C HIS A 194 -0.62 -8.92 18.88
N SER A 195 -1.45 -7.89 18.94
CA SER A 195 -2.73 -7.83 18.24
C SER A 195 -2.63 -7.20 16.85
N LEU A 196 -1.44 -6.71 16.48
CA LEU A 196 -1.15 -6.07 15.21
C LEU A 196 -0.51 -7.06 14.24
N PHE A 197 -0.94 -7.01 12.99
CA PHE A 197 -0.44 -7.82 11.89
C PHE A 197 -0.12 -6.93 10.70
N VAL A 198 0.73 -7.42 9.79
CA VAL A 198 1.08 -6.73 8.53
C VAL A 198 1.59 -5.30 8.81
N ASP A 199 2.66 -5.18 9.60
CA ASP A 199 3.27 -3.89 9.98
C ASP A 199 2.28 -2.86 10.57
N GLY A 200 1.32 -3.34 11.36
CA GLY A 200 0.31 -2.51 12.01
C GLY A 200 -0.91 -2.20 11.15
N GLN A 201 -0.97 -2.70 9.91
CA GLN A 201 -2.08 -2.47 9.00
C GLN A 201 -3.37 -3.17 9.44
N VAL A 202 -3.26 -4.33 10.11
CA VAL A 202 -4.41 -5.11 10.57
C VAL A 202 -4.38 -5.24 12.09
N LEU A 203 -5.50 -4.93 12.72
CA LEU A 203 -5.71 -5.05 14.16
C LEU A 203 -6.74 -6.15 14.47
N SER A 204 -6.38 -7.10 15.32
CA SER A 204 -7.25 -8.18 15.81
C SER A 204 -7.76 -7.89 17.21
N ILE A 205 -9.07 -7.85 17.40
CA ILE A 205 -9.72 -7.53 18.68
C ILE A 205 -10.85 -8.51 18.98
N SER A 206 -11.12 -8.70 20.27
CA SER A 206 -12.24 -9.49 20.77
C SER A 206 -13.19 -8.54 21.50
N LEU A 207 -14.43 -8.42 21.02
CA LEU A 207 -15.43 -7.49 21.54
C LEU A 207 -16.47 -8.22 22.38
N GLY A 208 -16.65 -7.81 23.63
CA GLY A 208 -17.73 -8.27 24.50
C GLY A 208 -18.95 -7.34 24.46
N PRO A 209 -20.08 -7.72 25.09
CA PRO A 209 -21.27 -6.87 25.20
C PRO A 209 -21.04 -5.48 25.81
N GLY A 210 -19.98 -5.33 26.63
CA GLY A 210 -19.58 -4.05 27.21
C GLY A 210 -18.84 -3.12 26.26
N ASP A 211 -18.38 -3.60 25.10
CA ASP A 211 -17.58 -2.84 24.14
C ASP A 211 -18.43 -2.17 23.04
N ARG A 212 -19.74 -2.04 23.27
CA ARG A 212 -20.72 -1.55 22.28
C ARG A 212 -20.37 -0.18 21.69
N ASP A 213 -19.90 0.73 22.53
CA ASP A 213 -19.60 2.10 22.17
C ASP A 213 -18.08 2.35 22.02
N VAL A 214 -17.28 1.27 22.00
CA VAL A 214 -15.83 1.37 21.90
C VAL A 214 -15.43 1.59 20.44
N ALA A 215 -14.77 2.72 20.20
CA ALA A 215 -14.25 3.09 18.89
C ALA A 215 -12.75 2.79 18.78
N TYR A 216 -12.32 2.46 17.56
CA TYR A 216 -10.93 2.25 17.22
C TYR A 216 -10.55 3.20 16.09
N SER A 217 -9.45 3.91 16.30
CA SER A 217 -8.87 4.85 15.36
C SER A 217 -7.61 4.27 14.73
N CYS A 218 -7.58 4.14 13.41
CA CYS A 218 -6.35 3.91 12.66
C CYS A 218 -5.72 5.25 12.33
N ILE A 219 -4.45 5.42 12.68
CA ILE A 219 -3.65 6.61 12.39
C ILE A 219 -2.59 6.18 11.37
N VAL A 220 -2.58 6.88 10.23
CA VAL A 220 -1.57 6.74 9.19
C VAL A 220 -0.73 8.01 9.17
N SER A 221 0.59 7.88 9.19
CA SER A 221 1.49 9.03 9.25
C SER A 221 2.74 8.83 8.43
N ASN A 222 3.26 9.93 7.90
CA ASN A 222 4.65 10.07 7.47
C ASN A 222 5.33 11.17 8.32
N PRO A 223 6.63 11.44 8.16
CA PRO A 223 7.35 12.39 9.01
C PRO A 223 6.83 13.83 9.03
N VAL A 224 6.00 14.23 8.07
CA VAL A 224 5.52 15.61 7.90
C VAL A 224 4.00 15.77 7.99
N SER A 225 3.23 14.69 7.85
CA SER A 225 1.77 14.71 7.83
C SER A 225 1.16 13.41 8.36
N TRP A 226 -0.07 13.49 8.84
CA TRP A 226 -0.79 12.33 9.36
C TRP A 226 -2.29 12.52 9.18
N ASN A 227 -3.02 11.40 9.15
CA ASN A 227 -4.47 11.40 9.07
C ASN A 227 -5.03 10.16 9.80
N LEU A 228 -6.31 10.17 10.12
CA LEU A 228 -6.94 9.07 10.84
C LEU A 228 -8.35 8.76 10.33
N ALA A 229 -8.78 7.53 10.57
CA ALA A 229 -10.16 7.12 10.46
C ALA A 229 -10.56 6.36 11.73
N THR A 230 -11.84 6.43 12.08
CA THR A 230 -12.37 5.84 13.31
C THR A 230 -13.57 4.98 12.97
N VAL A 231 -13.69 3.81 13.61
CA VAL A 231 -14.83 2.91 13.46
C VAL A 231 -15.28 2.36 14.80
N THR A 232 -16.58 2.07 14.92
CA THR A 232 -17.21 1.34 16.02
C THR A 232 -17.61 -0.05 15.54
N PRO A 233 -16.74 -1.07 15.67
CA PRO A 233 -16.92 -2.36 15.02
C PRO A 233 -18.05 -3.23 15.58
N TRP A 234 -18.66 -2.84 16.71
CA TRP A 234 -19.69 -3.63 17.38
C TRP A 234 -20.90 -3.93 16.50
N GLU A 235 -21.32 -2.98 15.65
CA GLU A 235 -22.47 -3.17 14.75
C GLU A 235 -22.24 -4.31 13.75
N SER A 236 -21.00 -4.54 13.32
CA SER A 236 -20.65 -5.64 12.41
C SER A 236 -20.81 -7.02 13.07
N CYS A 237 -20.73 -7.10 14.40
CA CYS A 237 -21.02 -8.33 15.14
C CYS A 237 -22.53 -8.65 15.23
N HIS A 238 -23.41 -7.69 14.91
CA HIS A 238 -24.88 -7.83 14.94
C HIS A 238 -25.51 -8.02 13.56
N HIS A 239 -24.72 -7.97 12.48
CA HIS A 239 -25.20 -8.40 11.18
C HIS A 239 -25.36 -9.93 11.20
N GLU A 240 -26.54 -10.37 11.64
CA GLU A 240 -27.04 -11.71 11.34
C GLU A 240 -26.82 -11.95 9.86
N ALA A 241 -26.11 -13.04 9.51
CA ALA A 241 -26.18 -13.60 8.18
C ALA A 241 -27.66 -13.67 7.84
N ALA A 242 -28.11 -12.88 6.85
CA ALA A 242 -29.50 -12.90 6.43
C ALA A 242 -29.88 -14.37 6.28
N PRO A 243 -30.84 -14.89 7.06
CA PRO A 243 -31.17 -16.28 6.96
C PRO A 243 -31.73 -16.44 5.56
N GLY A 244 -30.97 -17.10 4.69
CA GLY A 244 -31.48 -17.74 3.48
C GLY A 244 -32.42 -18.88 3.86
N ASN A 245 -33.28 -18.71 4.86
CA ASN A 245 -34.37 -19.61 5.14
C ASN A 245 -35.56 -19.14 4.33
N THR A 246 -35.57 -19.55 3.05
CA THR A 246 -36.86 -19.97 2.49
C THR A 246 -37.26 -21.20 3.28
N SER A 247 -38.01 -20.98 4.37
CA SER A 247 -38.50 -22.07 5.20
C SER A 247 -39.28 -23.01 4.30
N TYR A 248 -39.05 -24.32 4.43
CA TYR A 248 -39.82 -25.33 3.67
C TYR A 248 -41.34 -25.13 3.83
N LYS A 249 -41.76 -24.48 4.93
CA LYS A 249 -43.15 -24.11 5.24
C LYS A 249 -43.68 -23.04 4.29
N ASP A 250 -42.87 -22.10 3.84
CA ASP A 250 -43.25 -21.04 2.88
C ASP A 250 -43.37 -21.61 1.46
N VAL A 251 -42.46 -22.51 1.08
CA VAL A 251 -42.55 -23.24 -0.20
C VAL A 251 -43.79 -24.14 -0.20
N LEU A 252 -44.06 -24.85 0.90
CA LEU A 252 -45.24 -25.70 1.04
C LEU A 252 -46.55 -24.91 0.97
N LEU A 253 -46.58 -23.70 1.54
CA LEU A 253 -47.73 -22.78 1.52
C LEU A 253 -48.11 -22.33 0.11
N VAL A 254 -47.16 -22.29 -0.83
CA VAL A 254 -47.41 -21.92 -2.23
C VAL A 254 -47.67 -23.15 -3.09
N VAL A 255 -46.87 -24.22 -2.93
CA VAL A 255 -46.94 -25.40 -3.81
C VAL A 255 -48.23 -26.19 -3.62
N VAL A 256 -48.73 -26.33 -2.39
CA VAL A 256 -49.96 -27.08 -2.09
C VAL A 256 -51.20 -26.46 -2.73
N PRO A 257 -51.52 -25.16 -2.55
CA PRO A 257 -52.70 -24.56 -3.18
C PRO A 257 -52.58 -24.50 -4.70
N VAL A 258 -51.39 -24.28 -5.27
CA VAL A 258 -51.19 -24.29 -6.72
C VAL A 258 -51.45 -25.69 -7.30
N SER A 259 -50.92 -26.74 -6.66
CA SER A 259 -51.14 -28.12 -7.08
C SER A 259 -52.62 -28.51 -6.99
N LEU A 260 -53.31 -28.10 -5.92
CA LEU A 260 -54.74 -28.35 -5.74
C LEU A 260 -55.57 -27.66 -6.83
N LEU A 261 -55.23 -26.42 -7.18
CA LEU A 261 -55.89 -25.66 -8.25
C LEU A 261 -55.74 -26.37 -9.60
N LEU A 262 -54.53 -26.84 -9.93
CA LEU A 262 -54.26 -27.54 -11.18
C LEU A 262 -55.05 -28.86 -11.27
N ILE A 263 -55.18 -29.59 -10.17
CA ILE A 263 -55.99 -30.82 -10.12
C ILE A 263 -57.47 -30.50 -10.34
N LEU A 264 -58.00 -29.47 -9.69
CA LEU A 264 -59.40 -29.05 -9.86
C LEU A 264 -59.69 -28.60 -11.30
N VAL A 265 -58.78 -27.86 -11.91
CA VAL A 265 -58.87 -27.45 -13.32
C VAL A 265 -58.82 -28.66 -14.24
N GLY A 266 -57.90 -29.61 -14.02
CA GLY A 266 -57.81 -30.84 -14.79
C GLY A 266 -59.09 -31.70 -14.70
N LEU A 267 -59.67 -31.84 -13.50
CA LEU A 267 -60.93 -32.55 -13.30
C LEU A 267 -62.11 -31.84 -13.97
N PHE A 268 -62.13 -30.51 -13.97
CA PHE A 268 -63.14 -29.72 -14.66
C PHE A 268 -63.05 -29.91 -16.18
N PHE A 269 -61.85 -29.87 -16.76
CA PHE A 269 -61.64 -30.17 -18.18
C PHE A 269 -62.01 -31.61 -18.53
N ALA A 270 -61.66 -32.59 -17.70
CA ALA A 270 -62.06 -33.98 -17.90
C ALA A 270 -63.58 -34.16 -17.84
N TRP A 271 -64.27 -33.46 -16.94
CA TRP A 271 -65.73 -33.47 -16.85
C TRP A 271 -66.40 -32.80 -18.06
N GLN A 272 -65.82 -31.71 -18.58
CA GLN A 272 -66.27 -31.08 -19.82
C GLN A 272 -66.04 -31.97 -21.05
N CYS A 273 -64.88 -32.61 -21.16
CA CYS A 273 -64.58 -33.58 -22.22
C CYS A 273 -65.47 -34.82 -22.13
N GLY A 274 -65.78 -35.30 -20.91
CA GLY A 274 -66.73 -36.39 -20.67
C GLY A 274 -68.16 -36.04 -21.06
N ARG A 275 -68.54 -34.75 -21.00
CA ARG A 275 -69.82 -34.25 -21.52
C ARG A 275 -69.84 -34.04 -23.04
N CYS A 276 -68.68 -33.84 -23.68
CA CYS A 276 -68.57 -33.67 -25.13
C CYS A 276 -68.47 -34.99 -25.92
N SER A 277 -68.08 -36.12 -25.30
CA SER A 277 -68.00 -37.42 -25.99
C SER A 277 -69.36 -38.13 -26.17
N GLY A 278 -70.43 -37.57 -25.61
CA GLY A 278 -71.79 -38.09 -25.72
C GLY A 278 -72.54 -37.68 -26.99
N LYS A 279 -71.93 -37.65 -28.19
CA LYS A 279 -72.69 -37.60 -29.47
C LYS A 279 -71.85 -37.96 -30.71
N LYS A 280 -72.23 -39.13 -31.25
CA LYS A 280 -72.19 -39.63 -32.65
C LYS A 280 -70.92 -40.30 -33.21
N LYS A 281 -71.25 -41.36 -33.97
CA LYS A 281 -70.48 -42.46 -34.56
C LYS A 281 -70.53 -42.35 -36.10
N LYS A 282 -69.57 -42.99 -36.77
CA LYS A 282 -69.48 -43.43 -38.19
C LYS A 282 -69.03 -42.37 -39.22
N ASP A 283 -68.12 -42.64 -40.18
CA ASP A 283 -67.75 -43.88 -40.89
C ASP A 283 -66.34 -43.83 -41.56
N VAL A 284 -65.75 -45.04 -41.72
CA VAL A 284 -64.94 -45.59 -42.85
C VAL A 284 -63.41 -45.33 -43.01
N CYS A 285 -62.73 -46.48 -43.24
CA CYS A 285 -61.32 -46.86 -43.47
C CYS A 285 -60.68 -46.26 -44.75
N ALA A 286 -59.40 -45.85 -44.78
CA ALA A 286 -58.11 -46.58 -44.89
C ALA A 286 -57.53 -46.52 -46.33
N GLU A 287 -56.19 -46.34 -46.39
CA GLU A 287 -55.16 -46.61 -47.43
C GLU A 287 -54.21 -45.38 -47.47
N GLY A 288 -52.88 -45.44 -47.39
CA GLY A 288 -51.91 -46.52 -47.30
C GLY A 288 -50.49 -45.91 -47.24
N THR A 289 -49.53 -46.74 -46.83
CA THR A 289 -48.15 -46.81 -47.35
C THR A 289 -47.12 -45.73 -46.91
N THR A 290 -46.32 -46.09 -45.89
CA THR A 290 -44.86 -45.83 -45.73
C THR A 290 -44.07 -46.26 -46.97
N PRO A 291 -42.83 -45.79 -47.28
CA PRO A 291 -41.72 -45.68 -46.29
C PRO A 291 -40.60 -44.65 -46.56
N GLU A 292 -39.68 -44.63 -45.59
CA GLU A 292 -38.21 -44.56 -45.72
C GLU A 292 -37.44 -43.25 -45.91
N ALA A 293 -36.33 -43.26 -45.16
CA ALA A 293 -34.98 -42.82 -45.54
C ALA A 293 -34.49 -41.41 -45.11
N GLU A 294 -33.50 -41.50 -44.21
CA GLU A 294 -32.20 -40.82 -44.24
C GLU A 294 -32.05 -39.38 -43.71
N SER A 295 -31.23 -39.34 -42.65
CA SER A 295 -30.36 -38.25 -42.18
C SER A 295 -29.41 -37.74 -43.29
N PRO A 296 -28.74 -36.56 -43.20
CA PRO A 296 -27.67 -36.39 -42.21
C PRO A 296 -27.45 -34.96 -41.64
N LEU A 297 -26.66 -34.99 -40.56
CA LEU A 297 -25.75 -33.96 -40.06
C LEU A 297 -25.24 -32.95 -41.10
N VAL A 298 -25.14 -31.68 -40.67
CA VAL A 298 -24.12 -30.73 -41.12
C VAL A 298 -23.56 -29.96 -39.92
N ASP A 299 -22.24 -29.88 -39.91
CA ASP A 299 -21.32 -29.34 -38.92
C ASP A 299 -21.39 -27.81 -38.67
N LEU A 300 -20.96 -27.45 -37.44
CA LEU A 300 -20.04 -26.36 -36.97
C LEU A 300 -19.40 -25.39 -38.01
N PRO A 301 -18.59 -24.39 -37.60
CA PRO A 301 -18.59 -23.48 -36.43
C PRO A 301 -18.37 -22.00 -36.84
N TRP A 302 -18.45 -21.05 -35.89
CA TRP A 302 -17.54 -19.90 -35.71
C TRP A 302 -17.61 -19.46 -34.25
#